data_AF-A0A7R9JD92-F1
#
_entry.id   AF-A0A7R9JD92-F1
#
_cell.length_a   1.000
_cell.length_b   1.000
_cell.length_c   1.000
_cell.angle_alpha   90.00
_cell.angle_beta   90.00
_cell.angle_gamma   90.00
#
_symmetry.space_group_name_H-M   'P 1'
#
loop_
_entity.id
_entity.type
_entity.pdbx_description
1 polymer ?
#
loop_
_entity_poly.entity_id
_entity_poly.type
_entity_poly.pdbx_seq_one_letter_code
_entity_poly.pdbx_strand_id
1 'polypeptide(L)'
;MARGSRLLAQLVLSLVTVIPVMRCDTSGRTCEPIRVDMCRDIGYNVTGMPNLVGHELQSDADFTLQTFAPLIQYGCSAQLHFFLCSVYVPMCTEKVPAPIGPCKGLCESVRARCFPVLQGFGFPWPAALNCSKFPQENNHQHMCMEGPGEAAGSGGLVPALVGPDSTKTGGPFFGAHLSCYQYGKPNLYVFVNRSGRCAPLCEAHVLWGPEDKRLAEVWLAVWAGLCFLSSLVAVLTFLVDSSRFRYPERPLGPLALCHVFLGAGWGLRAVAGRAAVACTPDPGDPTRSLLAQDGLENANCAVVFLLLYYFGTAASVW
;
A
#
# COMPACT_ATOMS: atom_id res chain seq x y z
N MET A 1 -60.54 -1.01 34.61
CA MET A 1 -59.11 -1.36 34.41
C MET A 1 -58.93 -2.77 33.78
N ALA A 2 -59.70 -3.16 32.76
CA ALA A 2 -59.62 -4.53 32.18
C ALA A 2 -59.67 -4.59 30.65
N ARG A 3 -59.44 -3.46 29.96
CA ARG A 3 -59.43 -3.36 28.49
C ARG A 3 -58.06 -3.05 27.89
N GLY A 4 -57.14 -2.45 28.67
CA GLY A 4 -55.79 -2.11 28.21
C GLY A 4 -54.78 -3.27 28.24
N SER A 5 -54.94 -4.25 29.13
CA SER A 5 -54.01 -5.39 29.25
C SER A 5 -54.15 -6.43 28.14
N ARG A 6 -55.33 -6.50 27.48
CA ARG A 6 -55.57 -7.43 26.37
C ARG A 6 -54.96 -6.94 25.04
N LEU A 7 -54.87 -5.62 24.82
CA LEU A 7 -54.21 -5.07 23.65
C LEU A 7 -52.69 -5.23 23.70
N LEU A 8 -52.07 -5.01 24.87
CA LEU A 8 -50.63 -5.23 25.05
C LEU A 8 -50.26 -6.71 24.90
N ALA A 9 -51.07 -7.65 25.42
CA ALA A 9 -50.84 -9.08 25.21
C ALA A 9 -50.98 -9.51 23.74
N GLN A 10 -51.92 -8.93 22.98
CA GLN A 10 -52.06 -9.22 21.55
C GLN A 10 -50.96 -8.59 20.69
N LEU A 11 -50.46 -7.40 21.04
CA LEU A 11 -49.33 -6.75 20.38
C LEU A 11 -47.99 -7.47 20.64
N VAL A 12 -47.81 -8.08 21.81
CA VAL A 12 -46.61 -8.86 22.13
C VAL A 12 -46.67 -10.26 21.48
N LEU A 13 -47.85 -10.86 21.33
CA LEU A 13 -48.00 -12.16 20.64
C LEU A 13 -47.84 -12.05 19.12
N SER A 14 -48.19 -10.91 18.52
CA SER A 14 -47.96 -10.65 17.10
C SER A 14 -46.52 -10.26 16.75
N LEU A 15 -45.72 -9.81 17.73
CA LEU A 15 -44.30 -9.52 17.51
C LEU A 15 -43.37 -10.75 17.58
N VAL A 16 -43.86 -11.91 18.07
CA VAL A 16 -43.03 -13.11 18.31
C VAL A 16 -43.16 -14.16 17.18
N THR A 17 -44.02 -13.96 16.17
CA THR A 17 -44.32 -15.00 15.15
C THR A 17 -44.02 -14.62 13.71
N VAL A 18 -43.04 -13.75 13.45
CA VAL A 18 -42.43 -13.62 12.11
C VAL A 18 -40.92 -13.37 12.22
N ILE A 19 -40.18 -14.33 12.78
CA ILE A 19 -38.83 -14.56 12.25
C ILE A 19 -39.08 -15.44 11.02
N PRO A 20 -38.91 -14.93 9.78
CA PRO A 20 -38.85 -15.84 8.66
C PRO A 20 -37.65 -16.73 8.95
N VAL A 21 -37.91 -18.02 9.19
CA VAL A 21 -36.88 -19.02 8.95
C VAL A 21 -36.44 -18.75 7.53
N MET A 22 -35.24 -18.18 7.40
CA MET A 22 -34.55 -18.08 6.13
C MET A 22 -34.37 -19.52 5.69
N ARG A 23 -35.36 -20.03 4.97
CA ARG A 23 -35.16 -21.16 4.06
C ARG A 23 -34.02 -20.68 3.19
N CYS A 24 -32.86 -21.30 3.36
CA CYS A 24 -31.80 -21.25 2.39
C CYS A 24 -32.48 -21.77 1.12
N ASP A 25 -32.93 -20.84 0.29
CA ASP A 25 -33.37 -21.15 -1.04
C ASP A 25 -32.15 -21.78 -1.70
N THR A 26 -32.22 -23.06 -1.99
CA THR A 26 -31.31 -23.70 -2.93
C THR A 26 -31.65 -23.17 -4.32
N SER A 27 -31.58 -21.86 -4.51
CA SER A 27 -31.43 -21.25 -5.82
C SER A 27 -30.08 -21.71 -6.31
N GLY A 28 -30.07 -22.54 -7.36
CA GLY A 28 -28.85 -22.89 -8.05
C GLY A 28 -28.08 -21.60 -8.35
N ARG A 29 -26.83 -21.52 -7.89
CA ARG A 29 -25.99 -20.33 -8.11
C ARG A 29 -25.86 -20.11 -9.61
N THR A 30 -26.36 -18.97 -10.09
CA THR A 30 -26.24 -18.59 -11.50
C THR A 30 -24.86 -18.03 -11.74
N CYS A 31 -24.10 -18.68 -12.64
CA CYS A 31 -22.82 -18.15 -13.08
C CYS A 31 -23.04 -16.83 -13.83
N GLU A 32 -22.19 -15.84 -13.57
CA GLU A 32 -22.24 -14.53 -14.20
C GLU A 32 -20.93 -14.22 -14.95
N PRO A 33 -20.96 -13.40 -16.01
CA PRO A 33 -19.75 -13.04 -16.74
C PRO A 33 -18.79 -12.22 -15.87
N ILE A 34 -17.49 -12.43 -16.07
CA ILE A 34 -16.44 -11.68 -15.37
C ILE A 34 -16.42 -10.23 -15.84
N ARG A 35 -16.64 -9.29 -14.92
CA ARG A 35 -16.61 -7.85 -15.18
C ARG A 35 -15.30 -7.21 -14.76
N VAL A 36 -14.56 -7.83 -13.84
CA VAL A 36 -13.27 -7.38 -13.32
C VAL A 36 -12.24 -7.30 -14.44
N ASP A 37 -11.77 -6.09 -14.76
CA ASP A 37 -10.94 -5.82 -15.95
C ASP A 37 -9.64 -6.61 -15.94
N MET A 38 -8.95 -6.70 -14.80
CA MET A 38 -7.69 -7.45 -14.73
C MET A 38 -7.87 -8.96 -14.85
N CYS A 39 -9.06 -9.50 -14.59
CA CYS A 39 -9.31 -10.95 -14.62
C CYS A 39 -10.04 -11.40 -15.89
N ARG A 40 -10.04 -10.57 -16.94
CA ARG A 40 -10.48 -10.99 -18.28
C ARG A 40 -9.40 -11.84 -18.94
N ASP A 41 -9.84 -12.77 -19.79
CA ASP A 41 -8.96 -13.60 -20.63
C ASP A 41 -7.94 -14.49 -19.87
N ILE A 42 -8.24 -14.84 -18.62
CA ILE A 42 -7.41 -15.72 -17.77
C ILE A 42 -7.60 -17.23 -18.04
N GLY A 43 -8.44 -17.58 -19.02
CA GLY A 43 -8.76 -18.98 -19.38
C GLY A 43 -10.20 -19.41 -19.09
N TYR A 44 -10.98 -18.57 -18.40
CA TYR A 44 -12.43 -18.74 -18.23
C TYR A 44 -13.12 -17.37 -18.16
N ASN A 45 -14.41 -17.34 -18.52
CA ASN A 45 -15.14 -16.08 -18.72
C ASN A 45 -16.32 -15.89 -17.75
N VAL A 46 -16.61 -16.88 -16.91
CA VAL A 46 -17.75 -16.87 -15.98
C VAL A 46 -17.30 -17.20 -14.56
N THR A 47 -17.87 -16.48 -13.61
CA THR A 47 -17.59 -16.57 -12.17
C THR A 47 -18.89 -16.81 -11.40
N GLY A 48 -18.76 -17.22 -10.15
CA GLY A 48 -19.87 -17.43 -9.23
C GLY A 48 -19.60 -16.69 -7.93
N MET A 49 -20.63 -16.00 -7.43
CA MET A 49 -20.57 -15.26 -6.17
C MET A 49 -21.40 -15.98 -5.08
N PRO A 50 -21.04 -15.87 -3.78
CA PRO A 50 -19.84 -15.22 -3.27
C PRO A 50 -18.53 -15.93 -3.64
N ASN A 51 -17.44 -15.16 -3.73
CA ASN A 51 -16.11 -15.70 -4.02
C ASN A 51 -15.51 -16.45 -2.81
N LEU A 52 -14.30 -17.01 -2.95
CA LEU A 52 -13.65 -17.80 -1.89
C LEU A 52 -13.23 -16.98 -0.66
N VAL A 53 -13.25 -15.65 -0.76
CA VAL A 53 -12.89 -14.70 0.30
C VAL A 53 -14.14 -14.11 0.97
N GLY A 54 -15.34 -14.41 0.44
CA GLY A 54 -16.62 -13.97 0.99
C GLY A 54 -17.13 -12.64 0.46
N HIS A 55 -16.59 -12.10 -0.64
CA HIS A 55 -17.23 -10.98 -1.31
C HIS A 55 -18.48 -11.47 -2.04
N GLU A 56 -19.57 -10.70 -1.94
CA GLU A 56 -20.84 -10.98 -2.62
C GLU A 56 -20.90 -10.32 -4.02
N LEU A 57 -20.13 -9.26 -4.24
CA LEU A 57 -20.11 -8.47 -5.48
C LEU A 57 -18.74 -8.51 -6.16
N GLN A 58 -18.73 -8.60 -7.50
CA GLN A 58 -17.48 -8.53 -8.27
C GLN A 58 -16.75 -7.18 -8.12
N SER A 59 -17.47 -6.08 -7.86
CA SER A 59 -16.88 -4.75 -7.62
C SER A 59 -15.97 -4.73 -6.39
N ASP A 60 -16.36 -5.45 -5.34
CA ASP A 60 -15.61 -5.50 -4.08
C ASP A 60 -14.35 -6.37 -4.23
N ALA A 61 -14.48 -7.43 -5.04
CA ALA A 61 -13.34 -8.23 -5.47
C ALA A 61 -12.37 -7.42 -6.33
N ASP A 62 -12.85 -6.62 -7.29
CA ASP A 62 -12.01 -5.76 -8.13
C ASP A 62 -11.23 -4.74 -7.29
N PHE A 63 -11.89 -4.01 -6.38
CA PHE A 63 -11.22 -3.06 -5.49
C PHE A 63 -10.09 -3.73 -4.68
N THR A 64 -10.33 -4.93 -4.17
CA THR A 64 -9.31 -5.69 -3.42
C THR A 64 -8.18 -6.15 -4.34
N LEU A 65 -8.50 -6.63 -5.54
CA LEU A 65 -7.52 -7.09 -6.52
C LEU A 65 -6.59 -5.96 -6.99
N GLN A 66 -7.09 -4.73 -7.12
CA GLN A 66 -6.28 -3.56 -7.47
C GLN A 66 -5.15 -3.28 -6.46
N THR A 67 -5.32 -3.66 -5.19
CA THR A 67 -4.25 -3.54 -4.19
C THR A 67 -3.04 -4.44 -4.47
N PHE A 68 -3.22 -5.51 -5.25
CA PHE A 68 -2.16 -6.42 -5.67
C PHE A 68 -1.50 -6.02 -7.00
N ALA A 69 -1.99 -5.00 -7.71
CA ALA A 69 -1.43 -4.57 -8.99
C ALA A 69 0.08 -4.27 -8.94
N PRO A 70 0.63 -3.61 -7.90
CA PRO A 70 2.08 -3.41 -7.79
C PRO A 70 2.87 -4.73 -7.68
N LEU A 71 2.30 -5.73 -6.99
CA LEU A 71 2.95 -7.04 -6.81
C LEU A 71 2.89 -7.87 -8.11
N ILE A 72 1.79 -7.76 -8.85
CA ILE A 72 1.66 -8.35 -10.19
C ILE A 72 2.68 -7.74 -11.15
N GLN A 73 2.79 -6.41 -11.17
CA GLN A 73 3.78 -5.69 -12.00
C GLN A 73 5.22 -5.98 -11.59
N TYR A 74 5.46 -6.22 -10.30
CA TYR A 74 6.77 -6.64 -9.80
C TYR A 74 7.20 -8.00 -10.40
N GLY A 75 6.24 -8.88 -10.74
CA GLY A 75 6.53 -10.08 -11.53
C GLY A 75 7.26 -11.18 -10.77
N CYS A 76 7.02 -11.33 -9.46
CA CYS A 76 7.62 -12.40 -8.65
C CYS A 76 7.26 -13.82 -9.14
N SER A 77 6.11 -13.99 -9.78
CA SER A 77 5.64 -15.26 -10.34
C SER A 77 4.77 -15.00 -11.56
N ALA A 78 5.00 -15.71 -12.66
CA ALA A 78 4.15 -15.63 -13.85
C ALA A 78 2.70 -16.08 -13.57
N GLN A 79 2.52 -16.92 -12.55
CA GLN A 79 1.23 -17.46 -12.15
C GLN A 79 0.49 -16.62 -11.09
N LEU A 80 1.09 -15.52 -10.57
CA LEU A 80 0.47 -14.71 -9.52
C LEU A 80 -0.86 -14.13 -9.96
N HIS A 81 -0.92 -13.60 -11.18
CA HIS A 81 -2.13 -12.99 -11.75
C HIS A 81 -3.27 -13.99 -11.84
N PHE A 82 -3.02 -15.16 -12.44
CA PHE A 82 -3.97 -16.26 -12.51
C PHE A 82 -4.41 -16.74 -11.13
N PHE A 83 -3.46 -16.90 -10.19
CA PHE A 83 -3.76 -17.31 -8.82
C PHE A 83 -4.70 -16.33 -8.11
N LEU A 84 -4.43 -15.02 -8.18
CA LEU A 84 -5.30 -14.02 -7.55
C LEU A 84 -6.70 -14.03 -8.15
N CYS A 85 -6.81 -14.07 -9.47
CA CYS A 85 -8.11 -14.16 -10.13
C CYS A 85 -8.86 -15.45 -9.77
N SER A 86 -8.18 -16.60 -9.66
CA SER A 86 -8.79 -17.87 -9.25
C SER A 86 -9.34 -17.87 -7.82
N VAL A 87 -8.87 -16.96 -6.95
CA VAL A 87 -9.35 -16.82 -5.57
C VAL A 87 -10.49 -15.81 -5.47
N TYR A 88 -10.31 -14.63 -6.07
CA TYR A 88 -11.24 -13.51 -5.95
C TYR A 88 -12.38 -13.53 -6.97
N VAL A 89 -12.16 -14.19 -8.11
CA VAL A 89 -13.11 -14.35 -9.21
C VAL A 89 -13.06 -15.81 -9.71
N PRO A 90 -13.41 -16.79 -8.86
CA PRO A 90 -13.25 -18.22 -9.14
C PRO A 90 -14.12 -18.70 -10.30
N MET A 91 -13.71 -19.77 -10.98
CA MET A 91 -14.46 -20.34 -12.10
C MET A 91 -15.80 -20.92 -11.63
N CYS A 92 -16.86 -20.69 -12.40
CA CYS A 92 -18.20 -21.24 -12.14
C CYS A 92 -18.66 -22.17 -13.27
N THR A 93 -19.36 -23.24 -12.90
CA THR A 93 -20.06 -24.11 -13.84
C THR A 93 -21.34 -24.64 -13.20
N GLU A 94 -22.41 -24.78 -13.99
CA GLU A 94 -23.70 -25.31 -13.50
C GLU A 94 -23.63 -26.76 -13.01
N LYS A 95 -22.57 -27.49 -13.38
CA LYS A 95 -22.36 -28.88 -12.98
C LYS A 95 -21.88 -29.03 -11.54
N VAL A 96 -21.44 -27.94 -10.90
CA VAL A 96 -20.77 -27.96 -9.60
C VAL A 96 -21.38 -26.90 -8.68
N PRO A 97 -21.77 -27.25 -7.44
CA PRO A 97 -22.49 -26.33 -6.56
C PRO A 97 -21.61 -25.20 -5.96
N ALA A 98 -20.29 -25.34 -6.01
CA ALA A 98 -19.33 -24.40 -5.43
C ALA A 98 -18.36 -23.87 -6.51
N PRO A 99 -17.94 -22.59 -6.42
CA PRO A 99 -16.92 -22.06 -7.31
C PRO A 99 -15.61 -22.83 -7.20
N ILE A 100 -14.96 -23.03 -8.34
CA ILE A 100 -13.72 -23.77 -8.46
C ILE A 100 -12.57 -22.77 -8.30
N GLY A 101 -11.72 -23.01 -7.31
CA GLY A 101 -10.56 -22.17 -6.96
C GLY A 101 -9.22 -22.76 -7.38
N PRO A 102 -8.10 -22.19 -6.90
CA PRO A 102 -6.77 -22.76 -7.15
C PRO A 102 -6.54 -24.03 -6.34
N CYS A 103 -5.66 -24.90 -6.84
CA CYS A 103 -5.10 -25.98 -6.04
C CYS A 103 -4.01 -25.45 -5.08
N LYS A 104 -3.74 -26.22 -4.03
CA LYS A 104 -2.72 -25.91 -3.02
C LYS A 104 -1.32 -25.77 -3.64
N GLY A 105 -0.96 -26.62 -4.60
CA GLY A 105 0.33 -26.54 -5.29
C GLY A 105 0.55 -25.21 -6.02
N LEU A 106 -0.49 -24.67 -6.68
CA LEU A 106 -0.44 -23.34 -7.30
C LEU A 106 -0.21 -22.25 -6.25
N CYS A 107 -0.95 -22.29 -5.14
CA CYS A 107 -0.79 -21.34 -4.04
C CYS A 107 0.62 -21.40 -3.44
N GLU A 108 1.13 -22.59 -3.14
CA GLU A 108 2.45 -22.77 -2.53
C GLU A 108 3.57 -22.31 -3.47
N SER A 109 3.45 -22.60 -4.76
CA SER A 109 4.37 -22.12 -5.80
C SER A 109 4.42 -20.59 -5.87
N VAL A 110 3.26 -19.93 -5.91
CA VAL A 110 3.18 -18.46 -5.92
C VAL A 110 3.67 -17.87 -4.59
N ARG A 111 3.27 -18.45 -3.46
CA ARG A 111 3.69 -18.01 -2.13
C ARG A 111 5.20 -18.10 -1.97
N ALA A 112 5.84 -19.18 -2.42
CA ALA A 112 7.28 -19.35 -2.30
C ALA A 112 8.07 -18.22 -2.99
N ARG A 113 7.59 -17.70 -4.12
CA ARG A 113 8.24 -16.62 -4.86
C ARG A 113 7.83 -15.21 -4.41
N CYS A 114 6.56 -15.02 -4.07
CA CYS A 114 6.01 -13.68 -3.79
C CYS A 114 5.96 -13.33 -2.31
N PHE A 115 5.96 -14.31 -1.40
CA PHE A 115 6.00 -14.04 0.05
C PHE A 115 7.29 -13.35 0.51
N PRO A 116 8.49 -13.71 0.02
CA PRO A 116 9.71 -12.98 0.37
C PRO A 116 9.66 -11.49 -0.02
N VAL A 117 8.99 -11.17 -1.14
CA VAL A 117 8.78 -9.80 -1.60
C VAL A 117 7.87 -9.04 -0.63
N LEU A 118 6.72 -9.62 -0.27
CA LEU A 118 5.80 -9.03 0.71
C LEU A 118 6.47 -8.83 2.07
N GLN A 119 7.22 -9.83 2.53
CA GLN A 119 7.97 -9.78 3.78
C GLN A 119 9.02 -8.67 3.77
N GLY A 120 9.70 -8.45 2.63
CA GLY A 120 10.65 -7.34 2.44
C GLY A 120 10.02 -5.95 2.63
N PHE A 121 8.73 -5.81 2.33
CA PHE A 121 7.95 -4.59 2.57
C PHE A 121 7.23 -4.57 3.93
N GLY A 122 7.42 -5.58 4.78
CA GLY A 122 6.79 -5.68 6.10
C GLY A 122 5.34 -6.17 6.09
N PHE A 123 4.87 -6.74 4.97
CA PHE A 123 3.53 -7.30 4.87
C PHE A 123 3.53 -8.82 5.11
N PRO A 124 2.65 -9.34 5.99
CA PRO A 124 2.49 -10.78 6.14
C PRO A 124 1.77 -11.37 4.91
N TRP A 125 1.87 -12.68 4.74
CA TRP A 125 1.04 -13.38 3.75
C TRP A 125 -0.44 -13.25 4.13
N PRO A 126 -1.31 -12.72 3.26
CA PRO A 126 -2.71 -12.47 3.61
C PRO A 126 -3.43 -13.75 4.05
N ALA A 127 -4.20 -13.66 5.14
CA ALA A 127 -4.96 -14.80 5.65
C ALA A 127 -6.02 -15.33 4.65
N ALA A 128 -6.50 -14.46 3.75
CA ALA A 128 -7.37 -14.83 2.64
C ALA A 128 -6.69 -15.80 1.65
N LEU A 129 -5.36 -15.67 1.47
CA LEU A 129 -4.57 -16.46 0.52
C LEU A 129 -3.86 -17.65 1.19
N ASN A 130 -4.24 -18.04 2.41
CA ASN A 130 -3.58 -19.13 3.13
C ASN A 130 -3.74 -20.46 2.37
N CYS A 131 -2.62 -21.05 1.92
CA CYS A 131 -2.62 -22.24 1.08
C CYS A 131 -3.25 -23.47 1.73
N SER A 132 -3.33 -23.54 3.06
CA SER A 132 -4.01 -24.63 3.77
C SER A 132 -5.53 -24.67 3.53
N LYS A 133 -6.11 -23.60 2.98
CA LYS A 133 -7.54 -23.52 2.64
C LYS A 133 -7.89 -24.17 1.30
N PHE A 134 -6.90 -24.48 0.47
CA PHE A 134 -7.13 -24.96 -0.89
C PHE A 134 -6.94 -26.48 -1.00
N PRO A 135 -7.69 -27.16 -1.90
CA PRO A 135 -7.55 -28.59 -2.13
C PRO A 135 -6.15 -28.97 -2.62
N GLN A 136 -5.67 -30.15 -2.22
CA GLN A 136 -4.31 -30.57 -2.55
C GLN A 136 -4.11 -30.91 -4.03
N GLU A 137 -5.07 -31.61 -4.62
CA GLU A 137 -5.03 -32.08 -6.01
C GLU A 137 -6.42 -31.98 -6.63
N ASN A 138 -6.46 -31.86 -7.96
CA ASN A 138 -7.71 -31.86 -8.72
C ASN A 138 -8.20 -33.31 -8.92
N ASN A 139 -9.33 -33.67 -8.32
CA ASN A 139 -9.91 -35.01 -8.41
C ASN A 139 -11.47 -34.97 -8.43
N HIS A 140 -12.11 -36.13 -8.49
CA HIS A 140 -13.59 -36.24 -8.55
C HIS A 140 -14.32 -35.72 -7.30
N GLN A 141 -13.62 -35.59 -6.17
CA GLN A 141 -14.18 -35.10 -4.90
C GLN A 141 -13.92 -33.60 -4.70
N HIS A 142 -12.79 -33.11 -5.20
CA HIS A 142 -12.34 -31.73 -5.07
C HIS A 142 -11.79 -31.22 -6.41
N MET A 143 -12.53 -30.33 -7.05
CA MET A 143 -12.08 -29.65 -8.25
C MET A 143 -11.29 -28.39 -7.89
N CYS A 144 -10.12 -28.24 -8.50
CA CYS A 144 -9.29 -27.05 -8.36
C CYS A 144 -8.43 -26.84 -9.61
N MET A 145 -7.90 -25.62 -9.77
CA MET A 145 -7.07 -25.24 -10.91
C MET A 145 -5.58 -25.27 -10.53
N GLU A 146 -4.79 -26.02 -11.29
CA GLU A 146 -3.33 -26.14 -11.10
C GLU A 146 -2.56 -24.93 -11.65
N GLY A 147 -3.19 -24.15 -12.53
CA GLY A 147 -2.59 -23.00 -13.19
C GLY A 147 -1.84 -23.36 -14.47
N PRO A 148 -1.42 -22.35 -15.25
CA PRO A 148 -0.74 -22.54 -16.53
C PRO A 148 0.70 -23.08 -16.41
N GLY A 149 1.18 -23.34 -15.20
CA GLY A 149 2.56 -23.71 -14.92
C GLY A 149 3.49 -22.50 -14.94
N GLU A 150 4.69 -22.66 -14.39
CA GLU A 150 5.74 -21.67 -14.62
C GLU A 150 6.24 -21.86 -16.06
N ALA A 151 6.22 -20.81 -16.87
CA ALA A 151 6.79 -20.90 -18.20
C ALA A 151 8.29 -21.19 -18.08
N ALA A 152 8.70 -22.37 -18.55
CA ALA A 152 10.10 -22.76 -18.72
C ALA A 152 10.74 -21.88 -19.81
N GLY A 153 11.07 -20.64 -19.46
CA GLY A 153 11.50 -19.63 -20.42
C GLY A 153 11.20 -18.18 -20.03
N SER A 154 10.42 -17.94 -18.97
CA SER A 154 10.25 -16.59 -18.39
C SER A 154 10.78 -16.52 -16.96
N GLY A 155 11.95 -17.12 -16.73
CA GLY A 155 12.86 -16.55 -15.76
C GLY A 155 13.32 -15.22 -16.35
N GLY A 156 12.69 -14.11 -15.94
CA GLY A 156 13.18 -12.77 -16.27
C GLY A 156 14.68 -12.72 -16.00
N LEU A 157 15.45 -12.35 -17.02
CA LEU A 157 16.90 -12.51 -17.13
C LEU A 157 17.62 -12.54 -15.77
N VAL A 158 18.18 -13.70 -15.45
CA VAL A 158 19.44 -13.75 -14.74
C VAL A 158 20.50 -13.58 -15.83
N PRO A 159 21.21 -12.44 -15.97
CA PRO A 159 22.45 -12.46 -16.68
C PRO A 159 23.39 -13.31 -15.82
N ALA A 160 23.62 -14.54 -16.26
CA ALA A 160 24.82 -15.26 -15.92
C ALA A 160 26.01 -14.47 -16.49
N LEU A 161 26.44 -13.41 -15.80
CA LEU A 161 27.76 -12.85 -16.00
C LEU A 161 28.74 -13.71 -15.22
N VAL A 162 29.09 -14.82 -15.87
CA VAL A 162 30.39 -15.45 -15.70
C VAL A 162 31.44 -14.38 -16.06
N GLY A 163 32.25 -13.99 -15.08
CA GLY A 163 33.43 -13.16 -15.23
C GLY A 163 34.43 -13.52 -14.12
N PRO A 164 35.74 -13.57 -14.42
CA PRO A 164 36.64 -14.57 -13.85
C PRO A 164 37.28 -14.08 -12.57
N ASP A 165 37.02 -14.74 -11.45
CA ASP A 165 38.08 -15.39 -10.66
C ASP A 165 37.42 -16.22 -9.57
N SER A 166 37.74 -17.51 -9.52
CA SER A 166 37.27 -18.40 -8.46
C SER A 166 38.43 -19.26 -8.01
N THR A 167 39.32 -18.65 -7.23
CA THR A 167 40.02 -19.39 -6.20
C THR A 167 39.06 -19.64 -5.05
N LYS A 168 38.53 -20.88 -5.04
CA LYS A 168 38.21 -21.73 -3.89
C LYS A 168 37.80 -21.02 -2.58
N THR A 169 36.57 -21.28 -2.14
CA THR A 169 36.30 -22.02 -0.89
C THR A 169 34.80 -22.32 -0.78
N GLY A 170 34.46 -23.58 -0.50
CA GLY A 170 33.09 -23.98 -0.15
C GLY A 170 32.69 -23.51 1.25
N GLY A 171 31.43 -23.11 1.39
CA GLY A 171 30.78 -22.74 2.65
C GLY A 171 29.30 -22.40 2.41
N PRO A 172 28.39 -22.65 3.37
CA PRO A 172 26.96 -22.82 3.12
C PRO A 172 26.19 -21.49 3.02
N PHE A 173 25.40 -21.34 1.96
CA PHE A 173 24.07 -20.70 1.90
C PHE A 173 23.74 -19.56 2.91
N PHE A 174 24.57 -18.54 3.02
CA PHE A 174 24.22 -17.27 3.70
C PHE A 174 24.89 -16.10 2.97
N GLY A 175 24.18 -15.46 2.04
CA GLY A 175 24.75 -14.32 1.31
C GLY A 175 23.87 -13.59 0.29
N ALA A 176 22.58 -13.93 0.15
CA ALA A 176 21.72 -13.32 -0.87
C ALA A 176 21.12 -11.95 -0.44
N HIS A 177 21.44 -11.42 0.74
CA HIS A 177 20.76 -10.25 1.32
C HIS A 177 21.51 -8.92 1.19
N LEU A 178 22.68 -8.88 0.55
CA LEU A 178 23.57 -7.73 0.68
C LEU A 178 23.55 -6.73 -0.48
N SER A 179 22.51 -6.71 -1.32
CA SER A 179 22.56 -5.86 -2.52
C SER A 179 21.20 -5.39 -3.04
N CYS A 180 21.15 -4.11 -3.41
CA CYS A 180 19.98 -3.42 -3.94
C CYS A 180 19.74 -3.68 -5.44
N TYR A 181 20.12 -4.87 -5.95
CA TYR A 181 20.02 -5.24 -7.37
C TYR A 181 18.59 -5.36 -7.89
N GLN A 182 17.61 -5.46 -6.99
CA GLN A 182 16.19 -5.55 -7.31
C GLN A 182 15.59 -4.25 -7.88
N TYR A 183 16.26 -3.11 -7.67
CA TYR A 183 15.78 -1.82 -8.19
C TYR A 183 16.28 -1.61 -9.61
N GLY A 184 15.45 -1.03 -10.48
CA GLY A 184 15.79 -0.79 -11.89
C GLY A 184 17.05 0.04 -12.13
N LYS A 185 17.53 0.77 -11.12
CA LYS A 185 18.83 1.47 -11.10
C LYS A 185 19.57 1.14 -9.79
N PRO A 186 20.24 -0.02 -9.68
CA PRO A 186 20.75 -0.51 -8.41
C PRO A 186 21.93 0.30 -7.86
N ASN A 187 22.71 0.95 -8.75
CA ASN A 187 23.83 1.82 -8.38
C ASN A 187 23.40 3.11 -7.66
N LEU A 188 22.11 3.43 -7.65
CA LEU A 188 21.56 4.60 -6.96
C LEU A 188 21.08 4.27 -5.54
N TYR A 189 21.27 3.03 -5.08
CA TYR A 189 20.84 2.56 -3.78
C TYR A 189 21.99 1.91 -3.01
N VAL A 190 21.97 2.08 -1.70
CA VAL A 190 22.92 1.47 -0.75
C VAL A 190 22.12 0.66 0.26
N PHE A 191 22.59 -0.54 0.56
CA PHE A 191 21.98 -1.40 1.56
C PHE A 191 22.40 -0.95 2.96
N VAL A 192 21.45 -0.57 3.80
CA VAL A 192 21.72 -0.11 5.17
C VAL A 192 21.51 -1.29 6.12
N ASN A 193 22.61 -1.79 6.70
CA ASN A 193 22.60 -2.97 7.56
C ASN A 193 21.71 -2.83 8.82
N ARG A 194 21.57 -1.61 9.37
CA ARG A 194 20.73 -1.36 10.56
C ARG A 194 19.23 -1.48 10.28
N SER A 195 18.78 -0.94 9.15
CA SER A 195 17.36 -0.96 8.77
C SER A 195 16.98 -2.20 7.97
N GLY A 196 17.97 -2.94 7.45
CA GLY A 196 17.75 -4.07 6.55
C GLY A 196 17.09 -3.67 5.23
N ARG A 197 17.14 -2.37 4.87
CA ARG A 197 16.49 -1.78 3.70
C ARG A 197 17.51 -1.07 2.82
N CYS A 198 17.18 -0.97 1.53
CA CYS A 198 17.93 -0.18 0.57
C CYS A 198 17.51 1.29 0.64
N ALA A 199 18.47 2.18 0.86
CA ALA A 199 18.29 3.62 0.85
C ALA A 199 18.82 4.22 -0.46
N PRO A 200 18.09 5.11 -1.13
CA PRO A 200 18.66 5.84 -2.26
C PRO A 200 19.76 6.78 -1.78
N LEU A 201 20.80 6.97 -2.59
CA LEU A 201 21.77 8.04 -2.35
C LEU A 201 21.05 9.39 -2.36
N CYS A 202 21.50 10.33 -1.51
CA CYS A 202 20.77 11.56 -1.33
C CYS A 202 20.65 12.37 -2.63
N GLU A 203 21.74 12.46 -3.41
CA GLU A 203 21.77 13.14 -4.72
C GLU A 203 21.33 12.25 -5.89
N ALA A 204 20.86 11.03 -5.66
CA ALA A 204 20.42 10.16 -6.74
C ALA A 204 19.21 10.72 -7.51
N HIS A 205 19.24 10.58 -8.84
CA HIS A 205 18.12 10.88 -9.74
C HIS A 205 17.37 9.59 -10.10
N VAL A 206 16.60 9.08 -9.13
CA VAL A 206 15.82 7.85 -9.31
C VAL A 206 14.62 8.10 -10.21
N LEU A 207 13.65 8.88 -9.73
CA LEU A 207 12.41 9.23 -10.44
C LEU A 207 12.46 10.60 -11.12
N TRP A 208 13.16 11.58 -10.53
CA TRP A 208 13.16 12.97 -10.99
C TRP A 208 14.56 13.48 -11.34
N GLY A 209 14.64 14.24 -12.43
CA GLY A 209 15.88 14.86 -12.90
C GLY A 209 16.33 16.03 -12.01
N PRO A 210 17.54 16.56 -12.24
CA PRO A 210 18.03 17.74 -11.50
C PRO A 210 17.19 18.99 -11.78
N GLU A 211 16.74 19.18 -13.03
CA GLU A 211 15.90 20.32 -13.42
C GLU A 211 14.53 20.29 -12.73
N ASP A 212 13.88 19.13 -12.67
CA ASP A 212 12.58 18.97 -11.99
C ASP A 212 12.70 19.26 -10.49
N LYS A 213 13.79 18.77 -9.86
CA LYS A 213 14.07 19.03 -8.44
C LYS A 213 14.29 20.53 -8.20
N ARG A 214 15.09 21.18 -9.04
CA ARG A 214 15.35 22.62 -8.95
C ARG A 214 14.08 23.44 -9.15
N LEU A 215 13.26 23.07 -10.13
CA LEU A 215 11.96 23.71 -10.36
C LEU A 215 11.08 23.61 -9.11
N ALA A 216 10.95 22.41 -8.53
CA ALA A 216 10.16 22.20 -7.32
C ALA A 216 10.69 23.00 -6.13
N GLU A 217 12.01 23.07 -5.95
CA GLU A 217 12.63 23.85 -4.87
C GLU A 217 12.35 25.35 -5.01
N VAL A 218 12.57 25.92 -6.20
CA VAL A 218 12.30 27.34 -6.47
C VAL A 218 10.82 27.65 -6.32
N TRP A 219 9.96 26.79 -6.90
CA TRP A 219 8.51 26.94 -6.83
C TRP A 219 8.01 26.96 -5.38
N LEU A 220 8.38 25.97 -4.59
CA LEU A 220 7.98 25.88 -3.19
C LEU A 220 8.51 27.05 -2.35
N ALA A 221 9.76 27.47 -2.58
CA ALA A 221 10.35 28.61 -1.87
C ALA A 221 9.62 29.93 -2.16
N VAL A 222 9.23 30.18 -3.41
CA VAL A 222 8.49 31.39 -3.79
C VAL A 222 7.11 31.43 -3.12
N TRP A 223 6.33 30.34 -3.24
CA TRP A 223 5.00 30.29 -2.62
C TRP A 223 5.04 30.34 -1.10
N ALA A 224 6.02 29.65 -0.49
CA ALA A 224 6.23 29.72 0.95
C ALA A 224 6.61 31.14 1.41
N GLY A 225 7.48 31.83 0.68
CA GLY A 225 7.87 33.20 0.99
C GLY A 225 6.70 34.18 0.93
N LEU A 226 5.87 34.10 -0.12
CA LEU A 226 4.66 34.92 -0.25
C LEU A 226 3.64 34.62 0.86
N CYS A 227 3.44 33.35 1.20
CA CYS A 227 2.57 32.93 2.30
C CYS A 227 3.10 33.43 3.65
N PHE A 228 4.41 33.35 3.89
CA PHE A 228 5.05 33.79 5.12
C PHE A 228 4.87 35.30 5.32
N LEU A 229 5.19 36.10 4.30
CA LEU A 229 5.08 37.55 4.38
C LEU A 229 3.64 38.01 4.59
N SER A 230 2.68 37.45 3.84
CA SER A 230 1.26 37.79 3.98
C SER A 230 0.72 37.39 5.35
N SER A 231 1.06 36.20 5.85
CA SER A 231 0.64 35.71 7.17
C SER A 231 1.28 36.48 8.32
N LEU A 232 2.55 36.89 8.16
CA LEU A 232 3.25 37.71 9.15
C LEU A 232 2.59 39.07 9.32
N VAL A 233 2.22 39.73 8.21
CA VAL A 233 1.47 41.00 8.25
C VAL A 233 0.12 40.81 8.93
N ALA A 234 -0.59 39.72 8.66
CA ALA A 234 -1.86 39.41 9.32
C ALA A 234 -1.71 39.22 10.85
N VAL A 235 -0.70 38.45 11.28
CA VAL A 235 -0.39 38.27 12.71
C VAL A 235 0.00 39.59 13.37
N LEU A 236 0.86 40.39 12.75
CA LEU A 236 1.24 41.70 13.30
C LEU A 236 0.03 42.64 13.44
N THR A 237 -0.86 42.64 12.46
CA THR A 237 -2.11 43.43 12.51
C THR A 237 -3.00 42.99 13.68
N PHE A 238 -3.12 41.68 13.88
CA PHE A 238 -3.88 41.13 15.01
C PHE A 238 -3.24 41.44 16.37
N LEU A 239 -1.90 41.44 16.46
CA LEU A 239 -1.17 41.77 17.69
C LEU A 239 -1.24 43.26 18.04
N VAL A 240 -1.26 44.15 17.04
CA VAL A 240 -1.36 45.60 17.25
C VAL A 240 -2.74 46.00 17.75
N ASP A 241 -3.80 45.42 17.18
CA ASP A 241 -5.18 45.74 17.57
C ASP A 241 -6.02 44.48 17.79
N SER A 242 -5.66 43.73 18.84
CA SER A 242 -6.40 42.52 19.22
C SER A 242 -7.81 42.81 19.75
N SER A 243 -8.09 44.06 20.13
CA SER A 243 -9.36 44.48 20.72
C SER A 243 -10.49 44.59 19.69
N ARG A 244 -10.12 44.85 18.43
CA ARG A 244 -11.01 44.99 17.29
C ARG A 244 -11.56 43.65 16.80
N PHE A 245 -10.79 42.57 16.92
CA PHE A 245 -11.15 41.24 16.43
C PHE A 245 -11.86 40.40 17.50
N ARG A 246 -13.17 40.60 17.64
CA ARG A 246 -14.04 39.77 18.49
C ARG A 246 -14.50 38.52 17.75
N TYR A 247 -15.05 37.54 18.48
CA TYR A 247 -15.72 36.39 17.86
C TYR A 247 -16.80 36.91 16.90
N PRO A 248 -16.88 36.46 15.64
CA PRO A 248 -16.32 35.22 15.06
C PRO A 248 -14.94 35.32 14.40
N GLU A 249 -14.31 36.50 14.34
CA GLU A 249 -13.05 36.73 13.59
C GLU A 249 -11.78 36.34 14.39
N ARG A 250 -11.92 36.18 15.71
CA ARG A 250 -10.83 35.83 16.62
C ARG A 250 -10.01 34.56 16.27
N PRO A 251 -10.59 33.48 15.69
CA PRO A 251 -9.85 32.30 15.24
C PRO A 251 -8.87 32.56 14.07
N LEU A 252 -9.04 33.66 13.32
CA LEU A 252 -8.15 33.99 12.19
C LEU A 252 -6.72 34.29 12.64
N GLY A 253 -6.52 34.80 13.87
CA GLY A 253 -5.20 35.07 14.44
C GLY A 253 -4.35 33.80 14.61
N PRO A 254 -4.82 32.80 15.39
CA PRO A 254 -4.15 31.50 15.50
C PRO A 254 -3.93 30.78 14.16
N LEU A 255 -4.89 30.87 13.23
CA LEU A 255 -4.74 30.31 11.88
C LEU A 255 -3.59 30.97 11.11
N ALA A 256 -3.50 32.31 11.12
CA ALA A 256 -2.41 33.04 10.49
C ALA A 256 -1.05 32.73 11.15
N LEU A 257 -1.03 32.58 12.48
CA LEU A 257 0.18 32.17 13.21
C LEU A 257 0.67 30.79 12.76
N CYS A 258 -0.22 29.82 12.56
CA CYS A 258 0.15 28.50 12.03
C CYS A 258 0.80 28.63 10.65
N HIS A 259 0.28 29.50 9.77
CA HIS A 259 0.85 29.74 8.44
C HIS A 259 2.21 30.44 8.48
N VAL A 260 2.48 31.28 9.48
CA VAL A 260 3.83 31.83 9.72
C VAL A 260 4.83 30.70 10.03
N PHE A 261 4.47 29.75 10.89
CA PHE A 261 5.36 28.62 11.21
C PHE A 261 5.53 27.63 10.05
N LEU A 262 4.48 27.40 9.25
CA LEU A 262 4.57 26.64 8.00
C LEU A 262 5.53 27.29 7.00
N GLY A 263 5.38 28.61 6.81
CA GLY A 263 6.29 29.40 5.98
C GLY A 263 7.73 29.36 6.49
N ALA A 264 7.94 29.40 7.81
CA ALA A 264 9.25 29.27 8.44
C ALA A 264 9.88 27.89 8.21
N GLY A 265 9.10 26.80 8.25
CA GLY A 265 9.58 25.44 7.95
C GLY A 265 10.08 25.30 6.51
N TRP A 266 9.32 25.80 5.54
CA TRP A 266 9.76 25.85 4.15
C TRP A 266 10.93 26.81 3.92
N GLY A 267 10.97 27.94 4.63
CA GLY A 267 12.08 28.89 4.61
C GLY A 267 13.39 28.29 5.14
N LEU A 268 13.33 27.56 6.26
CA LEU A 268 14.48 26.82 6.80
C LEU A 268 15.00 25.81 5.78
N ARG A 269 14.11 25.07 5.11
CA ARG A 269 14.49 24.15 4.03
C ARG A 269 15.17 24.85 2.86
N ALA A 270 14.67 26.02 2.45
CA ALA A 270 15.25 26.79 1.35
C ALA A 270 16.64 27.36 1.71
N VAL A 271 16.83 27.84 2.94
CA VAL A 271 18.10 28.46 3.39
C VAL A 271 19.16 27.41 3.72
N ALA A 272 18.80 26.36 4.45
CA ALA A 272 19.73 25.28 4.81
C ALA A 272 20.10 24.43 3.59
N GLY A 273 19.25 24.42 2.57
CA GLY A 273 19.43 23.64 1.36
C GLY A 273 19.02 22.18 1.54
N ARG A 274 18.78 21.51 0.40
CA ARG A 274 18.33 20.12 0.34
C ARG A 274 19.24 19.18 1.11
N ALA A 275 20.55 19.32 0.92
CA ALA A 275 21.51 18.37 1.48
C ALA A 275 21.53 18.39 3.01
N ALA A 276 21.47 19.58 3.62
CA ALA A 276 21.52 19.72 5.07
C ALA A 276 20.25 19.25 5.78
N VAL A 277 19.10 19.25 5.09
CA VAL A 277 17.80 18.89 5.67
C VAL A 277 17.40 17.46 5.37
N ALA A 278 17.72 16.95 4.17
CA ALA A 278 17.23 15.66 3.69
C ALA A 278 18.29 14.55 3.69
N CYS A 279 19.58 14.87 3.80
CA CYS A 279 20.62 13.85 3.79
C CYS A 279 21.12 13.49 5.19
N THR A 280 21.49 12.22 5.38
CA THR A 280 22.28 11.74 6.51
C THR A 280 23.52 11.01 5.98
N PRO A 281 24.67 11.07 6.68
CA PRO A 281 25.83 10.28 6.31
C PRO A 281 25.55 8.79 6.54
N ASP A 282 26.04 7.92 5.66
CA ASP A 282 25.94 6.47 5.84
C ASP A 282 26.75 6.02 7.07
N PRO A 283 26.15 5.26 8.01
CA PRO A 283 26.89 4.66 9.13
C PRO A 283 28.04 3.73 8.72
N GLY A 284 27.98 3.14 7.51
CA GLY A 284 29.01 2.23 6.98
C GLY A 284 30.14 2.92 6.23
N ASP A 285 29.86 4.05 5.58
CA ASP A 285 30.83 4.83 4.82
C ASP A 285 30.48 6.34 4.89
N PRO A 286 31.15 7.12 5.77
CA PRO A 286 30.82 8.53 5.98
C PRO A 286 31.07 9.41 4.74
N THR A 287 31.71 8.89 3.68
CA THR A 287 31.89 9.63 2.42
C THR A 287 30.63 9.70 1.57
N ARG A 288 29.63 8.85 1.85
CA ARG A 288 28.37 8.79 1.10
C ARG A 288 27.23 9.34 1.94
N SER A 289 26.40 10.17 1.32
CA SER A 289 25.18 10.68 1.92
C SER A 289 23.96 9.93 1.37
N LEU A 290 23.13 9.45 2.29
CA LEU A 290 21.89 8.75 2.01
C LEU A 290 20.72 9.69 2.25
N LEU A 291 19.60 9.45 1.57
CA LEU A 291 18.37 10.13 1.93
C LEU A 291 17.93 9.68 3.33
N ALA A 292 17.63 10.63 4.21
CA ALA A 292 17.23 10.35 5.58
C ALA A 292 16.05 9.37 5.61
N GLN A 293 16.26 8.21 6.24
CA GLN A 293 15.21 7.20 6.46
C GLN A 293 14.56 7.35 7.83
N ASP A 294 15.37 7.73 8.83
CA ASP A 294 14.93 8.01 10.19
C ASP A 294 15.10 9.49 10.50
N GLY A 295 14.02 10.13 10.95
CA GLY A 295 13.98 11.59 11.14
C GLY A 295 14.87 12.11 12.28
N LEU A 296 15.37 11.24 13.17
CA LEU A 296 16.13 11.65 14.36
C LEU A 296 17.64 11.83 14.10
N GLU A 297 18.18 11.22 13.05
CA GLU A 297 19.61 11.31 12.73
C GLU A 297 20.00 12.69 12.18
N ASN A 298 19.05 13.45 11.64
CA ASN A 298 19.26 14.81 11.16
C ASN A 298 18.28 15.77 11.86
N ALA A 299 18.82 16.59 12.77
CA ALA A 299 18.05 17.57 13.53
C ALA A 299 17.30 18.57 12.62
N ASN A 300 17.89 18.97 11.48
CA ASN A 300 17.23 19.86 10.53
C ASN A 300 16.01 19.19 9.90
N CYS A 301 16.10 17.89 9.58
CA CYS A 301 14.99 17.09 9.09
C CYS A 301 13.83 17.07 10.09
N ALA A 302 14.14 16.76 11.36
CA ALA A 302 13.17 16.72 12.44
C ALA A 302 12.49 18.08 12.67
N VAL A 303 13.25 19.18 12.71
CA VAL A 303 12.70 20.52 12.92
C VAL A 303 11.78 20.93 11.78
N VAL A 304 12.20 20.72 10.52
CA VAL A 304 11.35 21.00 9.35
C VAL A 304 10.09 20.14 9.38
N PHE A 305 10.20 18.84 9.69
CA PHE A 305 9.06 17.96 9.83
C PHE A 305 8.08 18.45 10.90
N LEU A 306 8.56 18.79 12.10
CA LEU A 306 7.72 19.27 13.20
C LEU A 306 7.01 20.57 12.82
N LEU A 307 7.71 21.52 12.21
CA LEU A 307 7.12 22.79 11.75
C LEU A 307 6.02 22.55 10.71
N LEU A 308 6.26 21.69 9.72
CA LEU A 308 5.29 21.45 8.66
C LEU A 308 4.10 20.59 9.13
N TYR A 309 4.36 19.53 9.88
CA TYR A 309 3.34 18.57 10.27
C TYR A 309 2.42 19.12 11.36
N TYR A 310 2.99 19.64 12.45
CA TYR A 310 2.21 20.13 13.59
C TYR A 310 1.39 21.35 13.21
N PHE A 311 2.01 22.38 12.64
CA PHE A 311 1.30 23.60 12.27
C PHE A 311 0.42 23.44 11.04
N GLY A 312 0.74 22.50 10.13
CA GLY A 312 -0.16 22.12 9.04
C GLY A 312 -1.45 21.50 9.55
N THR A 313 -1.33 20.57 10.51
CA THR A 313 -2.49 19.93 11.13
C THR A 313 -3.28 20.93 11.98
N ALA A 314 -2.59 21.76 12.79
CA ALA A 314 -3.24 22.81 13.57
C ALA A 314 -4.01 23.80 12.68
N ALA A 315 -3.41 24.25 11.57
CA ALA A 315 -4.08 25.14 10.61
C ALA A 315 -5.32 24.51 9.96
N SER A 316 -5.33 23.19 9.76
CA SER A 316 -6.52 22.49 9.22
C SER A 316 -7.65 22.29 10.25
N VAL A 317 -7.32 22.34 11.54
CA VAL A 317 -8.27 22.20 12.65
C VAL A 317 -8.91 23.55 13.01
N TRP A 318 -8.13 24.63 12.90
CA TRP A 318 -8.60 26.01 13.07
C TRP A 318 -9.52 26.45 11.93
#